data_AF-A0A5J6PVH4-F1
#
_entry.id   AF-A0A5J6PVH4-F1
#
_cell.length_a   1.000
_cell.length_b   1.000
_cell.length_c   1.000
_cell.angle_alpha   90.00
_cell.angle_beta   90.00
_cell.angle_gamma   90.00
#
_symmetry.space_group_name_H-M   'P 1'
#
loop_
_entity.id
_entity.type
_entity.pdbx_description
1 polymer ?
#
loop_
_entity_poly.entity_id
_entity_poly.type
_entity_poly.pdbx_seq_one_letter_code
_entity_poly.pdbx_strand_id
1 'polypeptide(L)'
;MNIKDFTLIDNIIYWSYMPYVFFNWYCAFYLCKKYKIINSITDFFIFKKKEVNKFLWGIISNKSTINIEKDFRFYVVKYGLHYFILHMFVFGLIAKIIWE
;
A
#
# COMPACT_ATOMS: atom_id res chain seq x y z
N MET A 1 -18.50 13.82 21.88
CA MET A 1 -18.53 12.44 21.35
C MET A 1 -18.11 11.51 22.46
N ASN A 2 -18.78 10.37 22.68
CA ASN A 2 -18.46 9.49 23.80
C ASN A 2 -17.23 8.63 23.43
N ILE A 3 -16.40 8.23 24.41
CA ILE A 3 -15.16 7.45 24.15
C ILE A 3 -15.46 6.16 23.35
N LYS A 4 -16.64 5.56 23.56
CA LYS A 4 -17.10 4.38 22.83
C LYS A 4 -17.35 4.64 21.34
N ASP A 5 -17.88 5.80 20.98
CA ASP A 5 -18.14 6.18 19.59
C ASP A 5 -16.82 6.39 18.83
N PHE A 6 -15.82 6.95 19.51
CA PHE A 6 -14.46 7.12 18.98
C PHE A 6 -13.81 5.75 18.67
N THR A 7 -13.86 4.80 19.62
CA THR A 7 -13.31 3.46 19.39
C THR A 7 -14.03 2.66 18.29
N LEU A 8 -15.32 2.93 18.07
CA LEU A 8 -16.08 2.30 16.99
C LEU A 8 -15.66 2.85 15.64
N ILE A 9 -15.52 4.17 15.53
CA ILE A 9 -15.07 4.86 14.31
C ILE A 9 -13.66 4.41 13.91
N ASP A 10 -12.73 4.37 14.86
CA ASP A 10 -11.35 3.90 14.61
C ASP A 10 -11.31 2.45 14.11
N ASN A 11 -12.14 1.57 14.70
CA ASN A 11 -12.23 0.19 14.25
C ASN A 11 -12.80 0.09 12.82
N ILE A 12 -13.90 0.79 12.52
CA ILE A 12 -14.50 0.79 11.18
C ILE A 12 -13.47 1.27 10.14
N ILE A 13 -12.75 2.33 10.46
CA ILE A 13 -11.69 2.88 9.62
C ILE A 13 -10.60 1.82 9.39
N TYR A 14 -10.08 1.20 10.45
CA TYR A 14 -9.06 0.17 10.36
C TYR A 14 -9.49 -1.03 9.49
N TRP A 15 -10.71 -1.53 9.70
CA TRP A 15 -11.25 -2.66 8.94
C TRP A 15 -11.51 -2.30 7.47
N SER A 16 -11.87 -1.05 7.18
CA SER A 16 -12.05 -0.58 5.80
C SER A 16 -10.74 -0.50 5.01
N TYR A 17 -9.59 -0.35 5.68
CA TYR A 17 -8.28 -0.28 5.04
C TYR A 17 -7.68 -1.62 4.68
N MET A 18 -7.99 -2.67 5.45
CA MET A 18 -7.46 -4.02 5.24
C MET A 18 -7.63 -4.49 3.77
N PRO A 19 -8.83 -4.43 3.16
CA PRO A 19 -9.01 -4.81 1.76
C PRO A 19 -8.12 -4.05 0.79
N TYR A 20 -7.92 -2.74 1.01
CA TYR A 20 -7.09 -1.91 0.16
C TYR A 20 -5.62 -2.28 0.25
N VAL A 21 -5.12 -2.51 1.47
CA VAL A 21 -3.74 -2.95 1.70
C VAL A 21 -3.50 -4.31 1.04
N PHE A 22 -4.40 -5.27 1.21
CA PHE A 22 -4.30 -6.58 0.57
C PHE A 22 -4.34 -6.48 -0.96
N PHE A 23 -5.20 -5.62 -1.51
CA PHE A 23 -5.27 -5.41 -2.95
C PHE A 23 -3.99 -4.80 -3.53
N ASN A 24 -3.40 -3.85 -2.82
CA ASN A 24 -2.13 -3.25 -3.23
C ASN A 24 -0.98 -4.27 -3.15
N TRP A 25 -0.91 -5.07 -2.08
CA TRP A 25 0.05 -6.17 -1.97
C TRP A 25 -0.15 -7.23 -3.05
N TYR A 26 -1.39 -7.55 -3.42
CA TYR A 26 -1.68 -8.44 -4.53
C TYR A 26 -1.15 -7.89 -5.86
N CYS A 27 -1.36 -6.60 -6.14
CA CYS A 27 -0.82 -5.95 -7.35
C CYS A 27 0.71 -5.95 -7.35
N ALA A 28 1.33 -5.64 -6.22
CA ALA A 28 2.78 -5.67 -6.04
C ALA A 28 3.35 -7.08 -6.24
N PHE A 29 2.74 -8.09 -5.63
CA PHE A 29 3.12 -9.50 -5.81
C PHE A 29 3.03 -9.92 -7.27
N TYR A 30 1.92 -9.58 -7.93
CA TYR A 30 1.71 -9.92 -9.34
C TYR A 30 2.79 -9.29 -10.23
N LEU A 31 3.11 -8.01 -10.04
CA LEU A 31 4.16 -7.34 -10.80
C LEU A 31 5.53 -7.98 -10.53
N CYS A 32 5.88 -8.21 -9.27
CA CYS A 32 7.13 -8.88 -8.91
C CYS A 32 7.24 -10.26 -9.57
N LYS A 33 6.15 -11.04 -9.63
CA LYS A 33 6.12 -12.35 -10.28
C LYS A 33 6.21 -12.23 -11.81
N LYS A 34 5.47 -11.31 -12.43
CA LYS A 34 5.48 -11.05 -13.89
C LYS A 34 6.89 -10.69 -14.37
N TYR A 35 7.61 -9.89 -13.61
CA TYR A 35 8.98 -9.46 -13.93
C TYR A 35 10.08 -10.37 -13.34
N LYS A 36 9.71 -11.58 -12.90
CA LYS A 36 10.63 -12.61 -12.38
C LYS A 36 11.53 -12.14 -11.22
N ILE A 37 11.07 -11.17 -10.44
CA ILE A 37 11.75 -10.73 -9.21
C ILE A 37 11.64 -11.83 -8.15
N ILE A 38 10.48 -12.49 -8.09
CA ILE A 38 10.14 -13.55 -7.12
C ILE A 38 9.60 -14.78 -7.84
N ASN A 39 9.68 -15.95 -7.19
CA ASN A 39 9.07 -17.18 -7.67
C ASN A 39 7.83 -17.58 -6.84
N SER A 40 7.80 -17.19 -5.56
CA SER A 40 6.78 -17.60 -4.61
C SER A 40 6.31 -16.44 -3.71
N ILE A 41 5.20 -16.66 -2.99
CA ILE A 41 4.70 -15.69 -2.00
C ILE A 41 5.62 -15.57 -0.78
N THR A 42 6.28 -16.67 -0.42
CA THR A 42 7.33 -16.70 0.61
C THR A 42 8.52 -15.84 0.22
N ASP A 43 8.90 -15.81 -1.07
CA ASP A 43 9.94 -14.89 -1.54
C ASP A 43 9.53 -13.42 -1.38
N PHE A 44 8.26 -13.12 -1.64
CA PHE A 44 7.74 -11.76 -1.56
C PHE A 44 7.80 -11.19 -0.14
N PHE A 45 7.41 -11.98 0.86
CA PHE A 45 7.36 -11.53 2.26
C PHE A 45 8.66 -11.75 3.03
N ILE A 46 9.41 -12.83 2.74
CA ILE A 46 10.50 -13.31 3.60
C ILE A 46 11.85 -13.24 2.87
N PHE A 47 12.04 -14.05 1.83
CA PHE A 47 13.39 -14.34 1.32
C PHE A 47 13.97 -13.24 0.42
N LYS A 48 13.14 -12.58 -0.39
CA LYS A 48 13.57 -11.58 -1.38
C LYS A 48 13.06 -10.17 -1.09
N LYS A 49 12.76 -9.89 0.17
CA LYS A 49 12.24 -8.59 0.64
C LYS A 49 13.05 -7.40 0.12
N LYS A 50 14.39 -7.50 0.05
CA LYS A 50 15.27 -6.43 -0.45
C LYS A 50 15.10 -6.17 -1.95
N GLU A 51 15.03 -7.23 -2.75
CA GLU A 51 14.85 -7.14 -4.22
C GLU A 51 13.46 -6.61 -4.56
N VAL A 52 12.43 -7.14 -3.88
CA VAL A 52 11.05 -6.68 -3.98
C VAL A 52 10.95 -5.20 -3.64
N ASN A 53 11.51 -4.78 -2.50
CA ASN A 53 11.49 -3.38 -2.11
C ASN A 53 12.19 -2.51 -3.15
N LYS A 54 13.38 -2.89 -3.63
CA LYS A 54 14.10 -2.13 -4.65
C LYS A 54 13.26 -1.97 -5.94
N PHE A 55 12.60 -3.04 -6.37
CA PHE A 55 11.73 -3.03 -7.53
C PHE A 55 10.50 -2.13 -7.35
N LEU A 56 9.76 -2.29 -6.24
CA LEU A 56 8.57 -1.49 -5.93
C LEU A 56 8.92 -0.01 -5.74
N TRP A 57 10.02 0.30 -5.06
CA TRP A 57 10.50 1.68 -4.93
C TRP A 57 10.94 2.28 -6.27
N GLY A 58 11.46 1.46 -7.18
CA GLY A 58 11.73 1.84 -8.56
C GLY A 58 10.45 2.25 -9.31
N ILE A 59 9.35 1.51 -9.12
CA ILE A 59 8.04 1.86 -9.67
C ILE A 59 7.53 3.18 -9.08
N ILE A 60 7.49 3.29 -7.75
CA ILE A 60 6.95 4.46 -7.04
C ILE A 60 7.74 5.72 -7.40
N SER A 61 9.07 5.63 -7.45
CA SER A 61 9.97 6.76 -7.73
C SER A 61 10.16 7.03 -9.23
N ASN A 62 9.50 6.25 -10.10
CA ASN A 62 9.70 6.31 -11.55
C ASN A 62 11.17 6.10 -11.98
N LYS A 63 11.94 5.36 -11.18
CA LYS A 63 13.36 5.01 -11.37
C LYS A 63 13.55 3.52 -11.68
N SER A 64 12.54 2.89 -12.28
CA SER A 64 12.62 1.49 -12.67
C SER A 64 13.73 1.28 -13.71
N THR A 65 14.59 0.30 -13.48
CA THR A 65 15.65 -0.11 -14.42
C THR A 65 15.12 -0.99 -15.55
N ILE A 66 13.88 -1.47 -15.43
CA ILE A 66 13.21 -2.29 -16.45
C ILE A 66 12.01 -1.56 -17.02
N ASN A 67 11.71 -1.80 -18.30
CA ASN A 67 10.53 -1.24 -18.95
C ASN A 67 9.27 -1.96 -18.46
N ILE A 68 8.54 -1.32 -17.56
CA ILE A 68 7.33 -1.87 -16.95
C ILE A 68 6.11 -1.38 -17.74
N GLU A 69 5.22 -2.31 -18.06
CA GLU A 69 3.95 -2.02 -18.70
C GLU A 69 3.07 -1.23 -17.72
N LYS A 70 2.59 -0.06 -18.16
CA LYS A 70 1.79 0.86 -17.35
C LYS A 70 0.32 0.46 -17.31
N ASP A 71 0.07 -0.76 -16.83
CA ASP A 71 -1.27 -1.29 -16.66
C ASP A 71 -1.91 -0.76 -15.35
N PHE A 72 -3.17 -1.14 -15.11
CA PHE A 72 -3.88 -0.76 -13.89
C PHE A 72 -3.11 -1.14 -12.61
N ARG A 73 -2.47 -2.32 -12.56
CA ARG A 73 -1.73 -2.80 -11.39
C ARG A 73 -0.47 -1.96 -11.14
N PHE A 74 0.21 -1.54 -12.21
CA PHE A 74 1.32 -0.60 -12.12
C PHE A 74 0.88 0.70 -11.44
N TYR A 75 -0.26 1.27 -11.84
CA TYR A 75 -0.77 2.50 -11.24
C TYR A 75 -1.23 2.32 -9.79
N VAL A 76 -1.83 1.18 -9.44
CA VAL A 76 -2.14 0.83 -8.05
C VAL A 76 -0.89 0.82 -7.19
N VAL A 77 0.20 0.21 -7.65
CA VAL A 77 1.46 0.17 -6.89
C VAL A 77 2.15 1.53 -6.85
N LYS A 78 2.16 2.27 -7.96
CA LYS A 78 2.80 3.59 -8.07
C LYS A 78 2.16 4.62 -7.14
N TYR A 79 0.83 4.65 -7.10
CA TYR A 79 0.09 5.66 -6.34
C TYR A 79 -0.45 5.15 -5.01
N GLY A 80 -0.46 3.84 -4.76
CA GLY A 80 -1.04 3.28 -3.54
C GLY A 80 -0.34 3.73 -2.26
N LEU A 81 0.98 3.95 -2.30
CA LEU A 81 1.70 4.53 -1.15
C LEU A 81 1.31 6.00 -0.90
N HIS A 82 1.20 6.80 -1.98
CA HIS A 82 0.81 8.20 -1.87
C HIS A 82 -0.62 8.34 -1.36
N TYR A 83 -1.53 7.50 -1.83
CA TYR A 83 -2.91 7.43 -1.36
C TYR A 83 -2.98 7.05 0.13
N PHE A 84 -2.18 6.07 0.56
CA PHE A 84 -2.09 5.67 1.97
C PHE A 84 -1.60 6.81 2.87
N ILE A 85 -0.53 7.51 2.46
CA ILE A 85 0.02 8.66 3.22
C ILE A 85 -0.99 9.80 3.28
N LEU A 86 -1.63 10.14 2.15
CA LEU A 86 -2.64 11.20 2.10
C LEU A 86 -3.82 10.88 3.02
N HIS A 87 -4.30 9.64 3.03
CA HIS A 87 -5.37 9.22 3.93
C HIS A 87 -4.97 9.35 5.39
N MET A 88 -3.80 8.83 5.78
CA MET A 88 -3.30 8.98 7.15
C MET A 88 -3.24 10.44 7.60
N PHE A 89 -2.83 11.34 6.70
CA PHE A 89 -2.78 12.77 6.98
C PHE A 89 -4.19 13.39 7.14
N VAL A 90 -5.12 13.10 6.23
CA VAL A 90 -6.51 13.61 6.30
C VAL A 90 -7.21 13.12 7.57
N PHE A 91 -7.07 11.84 7.91
CA PHE A 91 -7.65 11.29 9.13
C PHE A 91 -7.03 11.88 10.39
N GLY A 92 -5.72 12.09 10.42
CA GLY A 92 -5.06 12.79 11.53
C GLY A 92 -5.59 14.21 11.74
N LEU A 93 -5.87 14.94 10.65
CA LEU A 93 -6.48 16.28 10.71
C LEU A 93 -7.92 16.22 11.24
N ILE A 94 -8.74 15.30 10.74
CA ILE A 94 -10.13 15.14 11.20
C ILE A 94 -10.16 14.78 12.69
N ALA A 95 -9.32 13.85 13.12
CA ALA A 95 -9.21 13.46 14.52
C ALA A 95 -8.81 14.65 15.41
N LYS A 96 -7.88 15.50 14.96
CA LYS A 96 -7.51 16.73 15.65
C LYS A 96 -8.69 17.71 15.77
N ILE A 97 -9.43 17.95 14.68
CA ILE A 97 -10.60 18.86 14.67
C ILE A 97 -11.71 18.36 15.60
N ILE A 98 -11.90 17.04 15.74
CA ILE A 98 -12.90 16.47 16.64
C ILE A 98 -12.49 16.61 18.12
N TRP A 99 -11.19 16.68 18.39
CA TRP A 99 -10.64 16.74 19.75
C TRP A 99 -10.54 18.16 20.32
N GLU A 100 -10.36 19.17 19.45
CA GLU A 100 -10.44 20.61 19.78
C GLU A 100 -11.90 21.10 19.91
#